data_AF-A0A7N2LK20-F1
#
_entry.id   AF-A0A7N2LK20-F1
#
_cell.length_a   1.000
_cell.length_b   1.000
_cell.length_c   1.000
_cell.angle_alpha   90.00
_cell.angle_beta   90.00
_cell.angle_gamma   90.00
#
_symmetry.space_group_name_H-M   'P 1'
#
loop_
_entity.id
_entity.type
_entity.pdbx_description
1 polymer ?
#
loop_
_entity_poly.entity_id
_entity_poly.type
_entity_poly.pdbx_seq_one_letter_code
_entity_poly.pdbx_strand_id
1 'polypeptide(L)'
;MEIFFNTFQVVSNDAKNVLVLAATNTPYAVDMAMRRHFDKRIYIPLPFSKAREQIFKVLQFRNAMHLENQSNLPSNTKADFDNVLATQKPTVSVADLKVYEKFTKEYGLYD
;
A
#
# COMPACT_ATOMS: atom_id res chain seq x y z
N MET A 1 3.54 23.33 -10.54
CA MET A 1 2.83 23.11 -9.26
C MET A 1 1.55 23.94 -9.18
N GLU A 2 1.56 25.25 -9.47
CA GLU A 2 0.36 26.13 -9.39
C GLU A 2 -0.88 25.64 -10.19
N ILE A 3 -0.69 25.07 -11.39
CA ILE A 3 -1.78 24.54 -12.22
C ILE A 3 -2.55 23.39 -11.51
N PHE A 4 -1.84 22.57 -10.73
CA PHE A 4 -2.45 21.46 -10.01
C PHE A 4 -3.25 21.95 -8.79
N PHE A 5 -2.73 22.95 -8.07
CA PHE A 5 -3.42 23.60 -6.94
C PHE A 5 -4.73 24.25 -7.36
N ASN A 6 -4.72 25.01 -8.46
CA ASN A 6 -5.93 25.67 -8.97
C ASN A 6 -6.97 24.64 -9.42
N THR A 7 -6.55 23.55 -10.07
CA THR A 7 -7.47 22.46 -10.46
C THR A 7 -8.14 21.83 -9.23
N PHE A 8 -7.39 21.57 -8.16
CA PHE A 8 -7.92 20.94 -6.95
C PHE A 8 -8.98 21.83 -6.27
N GLN A 9 -8.77 23.15 -6.19
CA GLN A 9 -9.74 24.09 -5.62
C GLN A 9 -11.00 24.25 -6.49
N VAL A 10 -10.86 24.26 -7.82
CA VAL A 10 -12.00 24.33 -8.74
C VAL A 10 -12.89 23.10 -8.61
N VAL A 11 -12.29 21.90 -8.49
CA VAL A 11 -13.04 20.65 -8.30
C VAL A 11 -13.80 20.64 -6.96
N SER A 12 -13.23 21.20 -5.89
CA SER A 12 -13.89 21.21 -4.58
C SER A 12 -15.10 22.15 -4.50
N ASN A 13 -15.13 23.25 -5.26
CA ASN A 13 -16.23 24.23 -5.21
C ASN A 13 -17.43 23.88 -6.10
N ASP A 14 -17.20 23.26 -7.27
CA ASP A 14 -18.27 23.02 -8.25
C ASP A 14 -18.70 21.55 -8.39
N ALA A 15 -17.87 20.58 -7.97
CA ALA A 15 -18.15 19.16 -8.15
C ALA A 15 -18.31 18.42 -6.81
N LYS A 16 -19.51 18.48 -6.22
CA LYS A 16 -19.86 17.84 -4.92
C LYS A 16 -19.69 16.31 -4.87
N ASN A 17 -19.33 15.65 -5.98
CA ASN A 17 -19.30 14.18 -6.10
C ASN A 17 -17.94 13.61 -6.55
N VAL A 18 -16.84 14.37 -6.49
CA VAL A 18 -15.51 13.87 -6.88
C VAL A 18 -14.70 13.48 -5.65
N LEU A 19 -14.26 12.21 -5.60
CA LEU A 19 -13.30 11.73 -4.61
C LEU A 19 -11.91 11.69 -5.22
N VAL A 20 -10.96 12.41 -4.61
CA VAL A 20 -9.54 12.38 -5.01
C VAL A 20 -8.75 11.51 -4.04
N LEU A 21 -8.07 10.49 -4.58
CA LEU A 21 -7.18 9.60 -3.84
C LEU A 21 -5.73 9.81 -4.29
N ALA A 22 -4.81 9.81 -3.33
CA ALA A 22 -3.37 9.85 -3.58
C ALA A 22 -2.67 8.78 -2.75
N ALA A 23 -1.60 8.22 -3.28
CA ALA A 23 -0.75 7.24 -2.60
C ALA A 23 0.71 7.66 -2.76
N THR A 24 1.48 7.59 -1.67
CA THR A 24 2.90 7.92 -1.67
C THR A 24 3.66 7.08 -0.66
N ASN A 25 4.88 6.67 -1.03
CA ASN A 25 5.86 6.09 -0.12
C ASN A 25 6.81 7.15 0.46
N THR A 26 6.65 8.44 0.12
CA THR A 26 7.52 9.52 0.63
C THR A 26 6.68 10.71 1.10
N PRO A 27 5.80 10.53 2.12
CA PRO A 27 4.84 11.56 2.50
C PRO A 27 5.49 12.83 3.09
N TYR A 28 6.70 12.71 3.64
CA TYR A 28 7.52 13.82 4.13
C TYR A 28 8.08 14.72 3.01
N ALA A 29 8.11 14.23 1.76
CA ALA A 29 8.54 15.02 0.60
C ALA A 29 7.41 15.88 0.01
N VAL A 30 6.17 15.67 0.45
CA VAL A 30 5.00 16.44 -0.02
C VAL A 30 4.99 17.79 0.68
N ASP A 31 4.91 18.87 -0.11
CA ASP A 31 4.89 20.23 0.41
C ASP A 31 3.68 20.47 1.35
N MET A 32 3.78 21.51 2.18
CA MET A 32 2.74 21.81 3.16
C MET A 32 1.41 22.23 2.52
N ALA A 33 1.46 22.89 1.37
CA ALA A 33 0.26 23.41 0.72
C ALA A 33 -0.58 22.25 0.15
N MET A 34 0.06 21.29 -0.52
CA MET A 34 -0.56 20.05 -1.01
C MET A 34 -1.09 19.20 0.15
N ARG A 35 -0.34 19.08 1.25
CA ARG A 35 -0.81 18.32 2.42
C ARG A 35 -2.14 18.85 2.98
N ARG A 36 -2.38 20.16 2.92
CA ARG A 36 -3.65 20.78 3.37
C ARG A 36 -4.84 20.47 2.47
N HIS A 37 -4.62 20.03 1.24
CA HIS A 37 -5.70 19.61 0.33
C HIS A 37 -6.15 18.17 0.59
N PHE A 38 -5.33 17.37 1.26
CA PHE A 38 -5.66 16.01 1.67
C PHE A 38 -5.96 15.98 3.16
N ASP A 39 -7.18 16.39 3.53
CA ASP A 39 -7.64 16.44 4.92
C ASP A 39 -7.60 15.06 5.60
N LYS A 40 -7.93 14.00 4.84
CA LYS A 40 -7.87 12.61 5.31
C LYS A 40 -6.59 11.91 4.87
N ARG A 41 -5.79 11.49 5.85
CA ARG A 41 -4.50 10.80 5.65
C ARG A 41 -4.48 9.52 6.46
N ILE A 42 -4.47 8.39 5.76
CA ILE A 42 -4.47 7.04 6.35
C ILE A 42 -3.09 6.44 6.18
N TYR A 43 -2.48 6.02 7.28
CA TYR A 43 -1.26 5.22 7.24
C TYR A 43 -1.61 3.75 6.95
N ILE A 44 -0.92 3.16 5.97
CA ILE A 44 -1.05 1.74 5.63
C ILE A 44 0.12 0.99 6.25
N PRO A 45 -0.06 0.30 7.40
CA PRO A 45 1.02 -0.42 8.05
C PRO A 45 1.39 -1.70 7.31
N LEU A 46 2.56 -2.26 7.65
CA LEU A 46 2.91 -3.61 7.23
C LEU A 46 1.88 -4.64 7.73
N PRO A 47 1.58 -5.67 6.94
CA PRO A 47 0.61 -6.69 7.34
C PRO A 47 1.13 -7.48 8.55
N PHE A 48 0.30 -7.59 9.58
CA PHE A 48 0.53 -8.47 10.72
C PHE A 48 0.36 -9.94 10.34
N SER A 49 0.75 -10.86 11.24
CA SER A 49 0.81 -12.29 10.94
C SER A 49 -0.48 -12.86 10.31
N LYS A 50 -1.64 -12.58 10.91
CA LYS A 50 -2.94 -13.03 10.37
C LYS A 50 -3.24 -12.41 9.00
N ALA A 51 -2.93 -11.13 8.78
CA ALA A 51 -3.13 -10.50 7.48
C ALA A 51 -2.24 -11.14 6.40
N ARG A 52 -0.97 -11.45 6.73
CA ARG A 52 -0.09 -12.21 5.82
C ARG A 52 -0.64 -13.58 5.49
N GLU A 53 -1.17 -14.31 6.47
CA GLU A 53 -1.82 -15.61 6.26
C GLU A 53 -3.01 -15.50 5.31
N GLN A 54 -3.86 -14.48 5.47
CA GLN A 54 -4.99 -14.25 4.56
C GLN A 54 -4.53 -13.93 3.13
N ILE A 55 -3.49 -13.10 2.98
CA ILE A 55 -2.89 -12.82 1.68
C ILE A 55 -2.41 -14.13 1.02
N PHE A 56 -1.70 -14.98 1.76
CA PHE A 56 -1.26 -16.27 1.24
C PHE A 56 -2.42 -17.18 0.83
N LYS A 57 -3.50 -17.24 1.63
CA LYS A 57 -4.70 -18.02 1.30
C LYS A 57 -5.35 -17.57 0.00
N VAL A 58 -5.53 -16.26 -0.18
CA VAL A 58 -6.12 -15.70 -1.41
C VAL A 58 -5.24 -15.98 -2.63
N LEU A 59 -3.91 -15.84 -2.50
CA LEU A 59 -2.98 -16.11 -3.60
C LEU A 59 -2.95 -17.59 -3.98
N GLN A 60 -2.94 -18.50 -3.00
CA GLN A 60 -3.01 -19.94 -3.26
C GLN A 60 -4.30 -20.33 -3.97
N PHE A 61 -5.44 -19.79 -3.53
CA PHE A 61 -6.73 -20.03 -4.17
C PHE A 61 -6.75 -19.55 -5.63
N ARG A 62 -6.25 -18.33 -5.88
CA ARG A 62 -6.16 -17.77 -7.25
C ARG A 62 -5.26 -18.61 -8.15
N ASN A 63 -4.16 -19.12 -7.63
CA ASN A 63 -3.26 -20.00 -8.38
C ASN A 63 -3.92 -21.33 -8.70
N ALA A 64 -4.60 -21.95 -7.73
CA ALA A 64 -5.34 -23.19 -7.95
C ALA A 64 -6.35 -23.06 -9.11
N MET A 65 -7.14 -21.97 -9.13
CA MET A 65 -8.09 -21.72 -10.22
C MET A 65 -7.43 -21.50 -11.60
N HIS A 66 -6.22 -20.93 -11.66
CA HIS A 66 -5.50 -20.75 -12.93
C HIS A 66 -4.89 -22.07 -13.43
N LEU A 67 -4.50 -22.96 -12.51
CA LEU A 67 -3.83 -24.22 -12.81
C LEU A 67 -4.79 -25.32 -13.27
N GLU A 68 -6.09 -25.20 -13.01
CA GLU A 68 -7.12 -26.09 -13.59
C GLU A 68 -7.08 -26.09 -15.13
N ASN A 69 -6.62 -24.99 -15.75
CA ASN A 69 -6.46 -24.89 -17.21
C ASN A 69 -5.10 -25.38 -17.73
N GLN A 70 -4.20 -25.84 -16.86
CA GLN A 70 -2.83 -26.28 -17.20
C GLN A 70 -2.56 -27.66 -16.62
N SER A 71 -2.89 -28.71 -17.37
CA SER A 71 -2.88 -30.11 -16.92
C SER A 71 -1.50 -30.69 -16.54
N ASN A 72 -0.41 -29.94 -16.70
CA ASN A 72 0.96 -30.46 -16.62
C ASN A 72 1.88 -29.71 -15.62
N LEU A 73 1.36 -28.81 -14.78
CA LEU A 73 2.22 -28.10 -13.82
C LEU A 73 2.24 -28.82 -12.45
N PRO A 74 3.41 -29.03 -11.84
CA PRO A 74 3.49 -29.56 -10.48
C PRO A 74 2.83 -28.60 -9.48
N SER A 75 2.18 -29.18 -8.46
CA SER A 75 1.64 -28.40 -7.34
C SER A 75 2.77 -27.79 -6.53
N ASN A 76 2.60 -26.53 -6.10
CA ASN A 76 3.53 -25.87 -5.19
C ASN A 76 3.62 -26.62 -3.87
N THR A 77 4.83 -26.80 -3.35
CA THR A 77 5.14 -27.49 -2.10
C THR A 77 5.75 -26.52 -1.08
N LYS A 78 5.83 -26.97 0.18
CA LYS A 78 6.50 -26.18 1.23
C LYS A 78 7.97 -25.91 0.91
N ALA A 79 8.66 -26.87 0.30
CA ALA A 79 10.07 -26.72 -0.05
C ALA A 79 10.31 -25.57 -1.04
N ASP A 80 9.36 -25.34 -1.96
CA ASP A 80 9.43 -24.21 -2.90
C ASP A 80 9.41 -22.87 -2.15
N PHE A 81 8.56 -22.74 -1.12
CA PHE A 81 8.53 -21.55 -0.28
C PHE A 81 9.81 -21.40 0.54
N ASP A 82 10.35 -22.48 1.11
CA ASP A 82 11.59 -22.42 1.89
C ASP A 82 12.78 -21.95 1.03
N ASN A 83 12.86 -22.40 -0.23
CA ASN A 83 13.87 -21.94 -1.20
C ASN A 83 13.72 -20.45 -1.54
N VAL A 84 12.48 -19.98 -1.72
CA VAL A 84 12.20 -18.55 -1.97
C VAL A 84 12.57 -17.71 -0.75
N LEU A 85 12.24 -18.16 0.46
CA LEU A 85 12.55 -17.44 1.69
C LEU A 85 14.06 -17.40 1.99
N ALA A 86 14.82 -18.39 1.52
CA ALA A 86 16.28 -18.38 1.63
C ALA A 86 16.93 -17.29 0.75
N THR A 87 16.30 -16.93 -0.36
CA THR A 87 16.83 -15.98 -1.34
C THR A 87 16.22 -14.58 -1.20
N GLN A 88 14.93 -14.50 -0.91
CA GLN A 88 14.19 -13.25 -0.82
C GLN A 88 14.24 -12.67 0.60
N LYS A 89 14.89 -11.52 0.72
CA LYS A 89 14.94 -10.75 1.96
C LYS A 89 13.84 -9.68 1.98
N PRO A 90 13.34 -9.29 3.17
CA PRO A 90 12.44 -8.16 3.30
C PRO A 90 13.04 -6.89 2.68
N THR A 91 12.27 -6.21 1.84
CA THR A 91 12.74 -5.02 1.10
C THR A 91 12.67 -3.74 1.94
N VAL A 92 11.83 -3.72 2.97
CA VAL A 92 11.64 -2.55 3.84
C VAL A 92 12.57 -2.62 5.05
N SER A 93 13.30 -1.53 5.30
CA SER A 93 14.19 -1.45 6.45
C SER A 93 13.44 -1.01 7.71
N VAL A 94 13.95 -1.39 8.88
CA VAL A 94 13.42 -0.92 10.17
C VAL A 94 13.59 0.60 10.33
N ALA A 95 14.62 1.19 9.70
CA ALA A 95 14.83 2.63 9.72
C ALA A 95 13.71 3.37 8.99
N ASP A 96 13.32 2.89 7.80
CA ASP A 96 12.21 3.48 7.03
C ASP A 96 10.90 3.43 7.82
N LEU A 97 10.63 2.30 8.50
CA LEU A 97 9.44 2.16 9.34
C LEU A 97 9.36 3.23 10.43
N LYS A 98 10.48 3.53 11.10
CA LYS A 98 10.52 4.57 12.13
C LYS A 98 10.21 5.96 11.56
N VAL A 99 10.66 6.24 10.32
CA VAL A 99 10.34 7.50 9.64
C VAL A 99 8.84 7.61 9.40
N TYR A 100 8.19 6.55 8.91
CA TYR A 100 6.74 6.55 8.70
C TYR A 100 5.96 6.66 10.00
N GLU A 101 6.36 5.96 11.06
CA GLU A 101 5.72 6.05 12.36
C GLU A 101 5.79 7.47 12.93
N LYS A 102 6.95 8.12 12.83
CA LYS A 102 7.12 9.51 13.27
C LYS A 102 6.22 10.45 12.48
N PHE A 103 6.23 10.35 11.15
CA PHE A 103 5.41 11.19 10.29
C PHE A 103 3.90 10.99 10.55
N THR A 104 3.49 9.74 10.73
CA THR A 104 2.10 9.38 11.04
C THR A 104 1.67 9.93 12.39
N LYS A 105 2.56 9.94 13.38
CA LYS A 105 2.28 10.56 14.68
C LYS A 105 2.04 12.07 14.62
N GLU A 106 2.72 12.75 13.71
CA GLU A 106 2.67 14.19 13.59
C GLU A 106 1.53 14.68 12.68
N TYR A 107 1.21 13.94 11.62
CA TYR A 107 0.31 14.39 10.55
C TYR A 107 -0.81 13.41 10.19
N GLY A 108 -0.79 12.18 10.72
CA GLY A 108 -1.81 11.18 10.48
C GLY A 108 -3.15 11.54 11.12
N LEU A 109 -4.24 11.04 10.56
CA LEU A 109 -5.49 10.98 11.31
C LEU A 109 -5.43 9.75 12.22
N TYR A 110 -5.66 9.97 13.51
CA TYR A 110 -6.03 8.92 14.43
C TYR A 110 -7.56 8.86 14.43
N ASP A 111 -8.12 7.71 14.10
CA ASP A 111 -9.47 7.37 14.54
C ASP A 111 -9.46 7.12 16.05
#